data_AF-A0A6A6A4Z1-F1
#
_entry.id   AF-A0A6A6A4Z1-F1
#
_cell.length_a   1.000
_cell.length_b   1.000
_cell.length_c   1.000
_cell.angle_alpha   90.00
_cell.angle_beta   90.00
_cell.angle_gamma   90.00
#
_symmetry.space_group_name_H-M   'P 1'
#
loop_
_entity.id
_entity.type
_entity.pdbx_description
1 polymer ?
#
loop_
_entity_poly.entity_id
_entity_poly.type
_entity_poly.pdbx_seq_one_letter_code
_entity_poly.pdbx_strand_id
1 'polypeptide(L)'
;MHPLPLTLAAFLCTLSSANPIVEKRAVTCLKVSATATATWTNAVGKTCRWTGVVGSNFGVNSLNGGDYSCNGRCGAGCTGTAVGNAYTQDCFSHDACSWFNNAKGGASDPNCGSAYNAAVDDTLSGTAKGCGQTNPNNAAEAPGTQPVCA
;
A
#
# COMPACT_ATOMS: atom_id res chain seq x y z
N MET A 1 -37.54 -53.74 35.80
CA MET A 1 -37.96 -52.44 35.24
C MET A 1 -36.72 -51.54 35.31
N HIS A 2 -36.03 -51.32 34.18
CA HIS A 2 -34.79 -50.54 34.11
C HIS A 2 -35.11 -49.16 33.51
N PRO A 3 -34.61 -48.03 34.06
CA PRO A 3 -34.76 -46.73 33.42
C PRO A 3 -33.66 -46.51 32.39
N LEU A 4 -34.05 -45.99 31.22
CA LEU A 4 -33.15 -45.56 30.14
C LEU A 4 -32.78 -44.07 30.38
N PRO A 5 -31.51 -43.64 30.26
CA PRO A 5 -31.16 -42.23 30.38
C PRO A 5 -31.33 -41.50 29.04
N LEU A 6 -32.02 -40.36 29.08
CA LEU A 6 -32.20 -39.43 27.98
C LEU A 6 -30.96 -38.52 27.88
N THR A 7 -30.13 -38.71 26.86
CA THR A 7 -28.95 -37.88 26.60
C THR A 7 -29.31 -36.66 25.77
N LEU A 8 -29.18 -35.48 26.38
CA LEU A 8 -29.37 -34.17 25.74
C LEU A 8 -28.08 -33.78 25.01
N ALA A 9 -28.06 -33.85 23.68
CA ALA A 9 -26.92 -33.39 22.88
C ALA A 9 -27.01 -31.87 22.66
N ALA A 10 -26.17 -31.11 23.37
CA ALA A 10 -26.02 -29.68 23.15
C ALA A 10 -25.20 -29.43 21.87
N PHE A 11 -25.86 -28.90 20.84
CA PHE A 11 -25.20 -28.44 19.61
C PHE A 11 -24.50 -27.10 19.88
N LEU A 12 -23.17 -27.13 20.06
CA LEU A 12 -22.36 -25.91 20.04
C LEU A 12 -22.24 -25.43 18.59
N CYS A 13 -22.99 -24.38 18.26
CA CYS A 13 -22.83 -23.65 17.01
C CYS A 13 -21.60 -22.73 17.15
N THR A 14 -20.47 -23.13 16.58
CA THR A 14 -19.26 -22.31 16.49
C THR A 14 -19.48 -21.23 15.43
N LEU A 15 -19.72 -20.00 15.87
CA LEU A 15 -19.66 -18.82 15.02
C LEU A 15 -18.21 -18.66 14.53
N SER A 16 -17.96 -19.04 13.28
CA SER A 16 -16.68 -18.79 12.64
C SER A 16 -16.60 -17.31 12.27
N SER A 17 -15.93 -16.53 13.12
CA SER A 17 -15.54 -15.17 12.79
C SER A 17 -14.56 -15.22 11.62
N ALA A 18 -15.04 -14.94 10.41
CA ALA A 18 -14.17 -14.72 9.26
C ALA A 18 -13.35 -13.45 9.54
N ASN A 19 -12.17 -13.62 10.13
CA ASN A 19 -11.14 -12.60 10.06
C ASN A 19 -10.83 -12.40 8.57
N PRO A 20 -10.91 -11.18 8.01
CA PRO A 20 -10.31 -10.94 6.72
C PRO A 20 -8.82 -11.11 6.93
N ILE A 21 -8.30 -12.29 6.59
CA ILE A 21 -6.89 -12.45 6.36
C ILE A 21 -6.62 -11.47 5.23
N VAL A 22 -6.02 -10.33 5.54
CA VAL A 22 -5.41 -9.49 4.53
C VAL A 22 -4.35 -10.40 3.93
N GLU A 23 -4.70 -11.05 2.82
CA GLU A 23 -3.81 -11.91 2.07
C GLU A 23 -2.63 -11.03 1.71
N LYS A 24 -1.54 -11.19 2.46
CA LYS A 24 -0.35 -10.35 2.35
C LYS A 24 0.11 -10.45 0.91
N ARG A 25 -0.07 -9.37 0.13
CA ARG A 25 0.29 -9.39 -1.28
C ARG A 25 1.76 -9.75 -1.37
N ALA A 26 2.07 -10.73 -2.21
CA ALA A 26 3.45 -10.98 -2.55
C ALA A 26 4.03 -9.72 -3.18
N VAL A 27 5.29 -9.41 -2.85
CA VAL A 27 6.05 -8.32 -3.45
C VAL A 27 5.88 -8.36 -4.97
N THR A 28 5.25 -7.32 -5.51
CA THR A 28 4.99 -7.21 -6.95
C THR A 28 5.88 -6.10 -7.51
N CYS A 29 6.94 -6.49 -8.23
CA CYS A 29 7.84 -5.52 -8.84
C CYS A 29 7.15 -4.71 -9.93
N LEU A 30 7.36 -3.39 -9.93
CA LEU A 30 6.97 -2.50 -11.00
C LEU A 30 8.20 -2.03 -11.77
N LYS A 31 8.05 -1.78 -13.08
CA LYS A 31 9.14 -1.27 -13.91
C LYS A 31 9.09 0.26 -13.98
N VAL A 32 10.23 0.93 -13.77
CA VAL A 32 10.36 2.38 -13.96
C VAL A 32 9.94 2.76 -15.39
N SER A 33 9.25 3.89 -15.53
CA SER A 33 8.62 4.38 -16.76
C SER A 33 7.41 3.59 -17.26
N ALA A 34 7.02 2.48 -16.62
CA ALA A 34 5.75 1.82 -16.92
C ALA A 34 4.57 2.57 -16.29
N THR A 35 3.39 2.44 -16.89
CA THR A 35 2.14 2.85 -16.25
C THR A 35 1.69 1.80 -15.25
N ALA A 36 1.29 2.24 -14.05
CA ALA A 36 0.72 1.40 -13.02
C ALA A 36 -0.51 2.07 -12.40
N THR A 37 -1.39 1.27 -11.79
CA THR A 37 -2.54 1.78 -11.04
C THR A 37 -2.31 1.60 -9.55
N ALA A 38 -2.18 2.70 -8.83
CA ALA A 38 -2.23 2.76 -7.39
C ALA A 38 -3.65 2.45 -6.90
N THR A 39 -3.76 1.66 -5.83
CA THR A 39 -5.05 1.35 -5.19
C THR A 39 -4.90 1.41 -3.67
N TRP A 40 -5.81 2.10 -2.99
CA TRP A 40 -5.85 2.13 -1.52
C TRP A 40 -7.28 2.24 -1.00
N THR A 41 -7.46 1.90 0.28
CA THR A 41 -8.73 2.11 0.99
C THR A 41 -8.60 3.34 1.87
N ASN A 42 -9.47 4.34 1.66
CA ASN A 42 -9.44 5.60 2.41
C ASN A 42 -10.16 5.48 3.78
N ALA A 43 -10.17 6.57 4.55
CA ALA A 43 -10.73 6.61 5.90
C ALA A 43 -12.23 6.29 5.99
N VAL A 44 -12.98 6.48 4.90
CA VAL A 44 -14.41 6.19 4.83
C VAL A 44 -14.70 4.81 4.23
N GLY A 45 -13.67 3.98 4.02
CA GLY A 45 -13.79 2.61 3.52
C GLY A 45 -13.97 2.47 2.01
N LYS A 46 -13.82 3.54 1.23
CA LYS A 46 -13.90 3.49 -0.24
C LYS A 46 -12.58 3.05 -0.84
N THR A 47 -12.67 2.35 -1.97
CA THR A 47 -11.48 2.00 -2.76
C THR A 47 -11.16 3.15 -3.72
N CYS A 48 -10.02 3.80 -3.48
CA CYS A 48 -9.49 4.83 -4.34
C CYS A 48 -8.50 4.23 -5.34
N ARG A 49 -8.53 4.71 -6.58
CA ARG A 49 -7.61 4.31 -7.66
C ARG A 49 -7.06 5.53 -8.35
N TRP A 50 -5.77 5.49 -8.66
CA TRP A 50 -5.09 6.49 -9.48
C TRP A 50 -4.10 5.79 -10.42
N THR A 51 -3.99 6.26 -11.66
CA THR A 51 -3.08 5.68 -12.66
C THR A 51 -2.03 6.71 -13.04
N GLY A 52 -0.78 6.30 -13.06
CA GLY A 52 0.34 7.13 -13.49
C GLY A 52 1.59 6.34 -13.78
N VAL A 53 2.71 7.05 -13.90
CA VAL A 53 3.99 6.48 -14.32
C VAL A 53 4.86 6.16 -13.10
N VAL A 54 5.40 4.96 -13.07
CA VAL A 54 6.34 4.50 -12.04
C VAL A 54 7.66 5.25 -12.18
N GLY A 55 8.16 5.81 -11.08
CA GLY A 55 9.33 6.67 -11.04
C GLY A 55 9.05 8.13 -11.38
N SER A 56 7.78 8.55 -11.50
CA SER A 56 7.44 9.98 -11.62
C SER A 56 7.98 10.78 -10.44
N ASN A 57 8.36 12.03 -10.71
CA ASN A 57 8.84 12.96 -9.69
C ASN A 57 7.76 13.98 -9.37
N PHE A 58 6.98 13.79 -8.30
CA PHE A 58 5.99 14.79 -7.89
C PHE A 58 6.61 15.95 -7.09
N GLY A 59 7.87 15.79 -6.67
CA GLY A 59 8.57 16.72 -5.81
C GLY A 59 8.15 16.61 -4.34
N VAL A 60 8.39 17.70 -3.60
CA VAL A 60 8.04 17.81 -2.19
C VAL A 60 6.62 18.33 -2.06
N ASN A 61 5.78 17.62 -1.32
CA ASN A 61 4.41 18.07 -1.04
C ASN A 61 4.46 19.21 -0.02
N SER A 62 3.88 20.37 -0.37
CA SER A 62 3.94 21.58 0.45
C SER A 62 3.12 21.52 1.75
N LEU A 63 2.16 20.59 1.86
CA LEU A 63 1.26 20.46 3.00
C LEU A 63 1.78 19.47 4.04
N ASN A 64 2.39 18.36 3.61
CA ASN A 64 2.92 17.37 4.53
C ASN A 64 4.45 17.31 4.63
N GLY A 65 5.17 17.93 3.69
CA GLY A 65 6.65 17.98 3.64
C GLY A 65 7.30 16.69 3.12
N GLY A 66 6.51 15.69 2.70
CA GLY A 66 7.02 14.44 2.15
C GLY A 66 7.67 14.64 0.78
N ASP A 67 8.73 13.90 0.51
CA ASP A 67 9.38 13.82 -0.81
C ASP A 67 8.80 12.65 -1.59
N TYR A 68 8.11 12.97 -2.69
CA TYR A 68 7.45 12.04 -3.61
C TYR A 68 8.15 12.04 -4.97
N SER A 69 9.46 12.29 -4.98
CA SER A 69 10.30 11.92 -6.10
C SER A 69 10.39 10.39 -6.22
N CYS A 70 10.54 9.85 -7.44
CA CYS A 70 10.64 8.40 -7.69
C CYS A 70 9.42 7.58 -7.21
N ASN A 71 8.20 8.02 -7.52
CA ASN A 71 6.97 7.33 -7.10
C ASN A 71 7.01 5.81 -7.37
N GLY A 72 6.69 5.02 -6.36
CA GLY A 72 6.73 3.58 -6.40
C GLY A 72 8.03 2.96 -5.96
N ARG A 73 9.07 3.76 -5.72
CA ARG A 73 10.25 3.33 -5.00
C ARG A 73 9.90 3.18 -3.53
N CYS A 74 10.26 2.04 -2.94
CA CYS A 74 10.11 1.86 -1.50
C CYS A 74 11.11 2.72 -0.74
N GLY A 75 10.62 3.66 0.06
CA GLY A 75 11.41 4.63 0.81
C GLY A 75 11.01 6.07 0.48
N ALA A 76 11.67 7.04 1.11
CA ALA A 76 11.39 8.45 0.83
C ALA A 76 12.11 8.90 -0.46
N GLY A 77 11.36 9.46 -1.40
CA GLY A 77 11.93 10.12 -2.58
C GLY A 77 12.88 9.26 -3.44
N CYS A 78 13.62 9.92 -4.32
CA CYS A 78 14.74 9.34 -5.06
C CYS A 78 16.02 9.25 -4.22
N THR A 79 16.20 10.13 -3.22
CA THR A 79 17.45 10.28 -2.46
C THR A 79 17.32 9.92 -0.99
N GLY A 80 16.10 9.68 -0.50
CA GLY A 80 15.89 9.31 0.89
C GLY A 80 16.20 7.85 1.17
N THR A 81 16.24 7.54 2.47
CA THR A 81 16.60 6.24 3.01
C THR A 81 15.72 5.13 2.43
N ALA A 82 16.37 4.10 1.90
CA ALA A 82 15.73 2.88 1.42
C ALA A 82 16.74 1.72 1.43
N VAL A 83 16.22 0.49 1.43
CA VAL A 83 17.02 -0.71 1.20
C VAL A 83 17.07 -0.96 -0.31
N GLY A 84 18.03 -0.32 -0.98
CA GLY A 84 18.10 -0.30 -2.44
C GLY A 84 17.01 0.55 -3.08
N ASN A 85 16.87 0.45 -4.40
CA ASN A 85 15.87 1.18 -5.18
C ASN A 85 14.81 0.20 -5.70
N ALA A 86 14.11 -0.47 -4.78
CA ALA A 86 13.05 -1.40 -5.12
C ALA A 86 11.80 -0.63 -5.56
N TYR A 87 11.30 -0.90 -6.76
CA TYR A 87 10.03 -0.35 -7.23
C TYR A 87 8.95 -1.41 -7.17
N THR A 88 7.88 -1.15 -6.42
CA THR A 88 6.84 -2.16 -6.16
C THR A 88 5.44 -1.56 -6.18
N GLN A 89 4.44 -2.44 -6.30
CA GLN A 89 3.05 -2.06 -6.38
C GLN A 89 2.51 -1.43 -5.09
N ASP A 90 2.94 -1.91 -3.92
CA ASP A 90 2.42 -1.38 -2.66
C ASP A 90 3.10 -0.06 -2.29
N CYS A 91 4.41 0.07 -2.56
CA CYS A 91 5.10 1.36 -2.45
C CYS A 91 4.51 2.41 -3.41
N PHE A 92 4.17 2.02 -4.65
CA PHE A 92 3.51 2.93 -5.61
C PHE A 92 2.12 3.37 -5.15
N SER A 93 1.37 2.44 -4.55
CA SER A 93 0.05 2.74 -4.02
C SER A 93 0.12 3.64 -2.79
N HIS A 94 1.09 3.40 -1.91
CA HIS A 94 1.35 4.21 -0.74
C HIS A 94 1.77 5.64 -1.11
N ASP A 95 2.73 5.80 -2.03
CA ASP A 95 3.22 7.13 -2.44
C ASP A 95 2.09 7.97 -3.05
N ALA A 96 1.31 7.38 -3.95
CA ALA A 96 0.15 8.05 -4.55
C ALA A 96 -0.89 8.41 -3.48
N CYS A 97 -1.26 7.47 -2.60
CA CYS A 97 -2.20 7.75 -1.51
C CYS A 97 -1.71 8.92 -0.66
N SER A 98 -0.46 8.84 -0.24
CA SER A 98 0.16 9.75 0.70
C SER A 98 0.29 11.16 0.12
N TRP A 99 0.61 11.28 -1.17
CA TRP A 99 0.56 12.54 -1.91
C TRP A 99 -0.84 13.16 -1.92
N PHE A 100 -1.85 12.41 -2.41
CA PHE A 100 -3.20 12.96 -2.60
C PHE A 100 -3.95 13.25 -1.29
N ASN A 101 -3.60 12.57 -0.21
CA ASN A 101 -4.26 12.73 1.10
C ASN A 101 -3.42 13.52 2.11
N ASN A 102 -2.26 14.05 1.70
CA ASN A 102 -1.32 14.75 2.57
C ASN A 102 -0.99 13.93 3.83
N ALA A 103 -0.80 12.62 3.65
CA ALA A 103 -0.76 11.67 4.76
C ALA A 103 0.41 11.93 5.71
N LYS A 104 0.21 11.61 6.99
CA LYS A 104 1.19 11.70 8.07
C LYS A 104 0.98 10.59 9.11
N GLY A 105 2.06 10.18 9.77
CA GLY A 105 1.98 9.18 10.86
C GLY A 105 2.02 7.72 10.40
N GLY A 106 2.35 7.46 9.13
CA GLY A 106 2.57 6.11 8.60
C GLY A 106 1.33 5.23 8.75
N ALA A 107 1.49 4.08 9.41
CA ALA A 107 0.42 3.11 9.65
C ALA A 107 -0.82 3.67 10.37
N SER A 108 -0.66 4.75 11.13
CA SER A 108 -1.75 5.42 11.86
C SER A 108 -2.50 6.45 11.01
N ASP A 109 -2.06 6.71 9.77
CA ASP A 109 -2.77 7.63 8.88
C ASP A 109 -4.15 7.05 8.52
N PRO A 110 -5.25 7.82 8.69
CA PRO A 110 -6.58 7.30 8.48
C PRO A 110 -6.89 6.98 7.01
N ASN A 111 -6.22 7.63 6.05
CA ASN A 111 -6.45 7.39 4.61
C ASN A 111 -5.43 6.43 4.00
N CYS A 112 -4.19 6.45 4.49
CA CYS A 112 -3.06 5.76 3.87
C CYS A 112 -2.38 4.73 4.76
N GLY A 113 -2.82 4.55 6.02
CA GLY A 113 -2.22 3.59 6.95
C GLY A 113 -2.29 2.15 6.46
N SER A 114 -3.36 1.79 5.76
CA SER A 114 -3.49 0.47 5.11
C SER A 114 -2.44 0.27 4.01
N ALA A 115 -2.26 1.25 3.13
CA ALA A 115 -1.26 1.22 2.06
C ALA A 115 0.17 1.27 2.63
N TYR A 116 0.40 2.04 3.70
CA TYR A 116 1.68 2.06 4.42
C TYR A 116 2.03 0.66 4.93
N ASN A 117 1.10 0.00 5.63
CA ASN A 117 1.31 -1.34 6.16
C ASN A 117 1.58 -2.38 5.06
N ALA A 118 0.88 -2.27 3.92
CA ALA A 118 1.13 -3.13 2.76
C ALA A 118 2.55 -2.91 2.18
N ALA A 119 3.04 -1.67 2.17
CA ALA A 119 4.37 -1.34 1.65
C ALA A 119 5.54 -1.73 2.59
N VAL A 120 5.27 -2.13 3.84
CA VAL A 120 6.34 -2.42 4.82
C VAL A 120 7.21 -3.59 4.38
N ASP A 121 6.63 -4.71 3.95
CA ASP A 121 7.44 -5.86 3.53
C ASP A 121 8.10 -5.67 2.17
N ASP A 122 7.49 -4.87 1.29
CA ASP A 122 8.13 -4.40 0.06
C ASP A 122 9.38 -3.56 0.37
N THR A 123 9.33 -2.70 1.39
CA THR A 123 10.48 -1.92 1.84
C THR A 123 11.61 -2.80 2.38
N LEU A 124 11.26 -3.87 3.08
CA LEU A 124 12.24 -4.77 3.71
C LEU A 124 12.82 -5.81 2.73
N SER A 125 12.04 -6.23 1.73
CA SER A 125 12.39 -7.39 0.91
C SER A 125 12.35 -7.15 -0.61
N GLY A 126 11.87 -5.99 -1.08
CA GLY A 126 11.71 -5.68 -2.50
C GLY A 126 13.01 -5.81 -3.30
N THR A 127 14.13 -5.35 -2.76
CA THR A 127 15.44 -5.51 -3.40
C THR A 127 15.88 -6.97 -3.44
N ALA A 128 15.67 -7.73 -2.37
CA ALA A 128 15.99 -9.17 -2.33
C ALA A 128 15.09 -9.99 -3.27
N LYS A 129 13.90 -9.49 -3.60
CA LYS A 129 12.98 -10.06 -4.60
C LYS A 129 13.29 -9.60 -6.03
N GLY A 130 14.35 -8.83 -6.24
CA GLY A 130 14.79 -8.42 -7.57
C GLY A 130 14.08 -7.19 -8.14
N CYS A 131 13.34 -6.43 -7.33
CA CYS A 131 12.64 -5.23 -7.80
C CYS A 131 13.56 -3.99 -7.94
N GLY A 132 14.86 -4.15 -7.64
CA GLY A 132 15.85 -3.08 -7.66
C GLY A 132 16.09 -2.51 -9.06
N GLN A 133 16.00 -1.20 -9.21
CA GLN A 133 16.19 -0.48 -10.48
C GLN A 133 16.95 0.84 -10.30
N THR A 134 17.42 1.43 -11.40
CA THR A 134 18.00 2.77 -11.39
C THR A 134 16.91 3.82 -11.28
N ASN A 135 17.11 4.80 -10.40
CA ASN A 135 16.17 5.92 -10.25
C ASN A 135 16.20 6.80 -11.51
N PRO A 136 15.04 7.20 -12.05
CA PRO A 136 14.99 8.14 -13.15
C PRO A 136 15.39 9.54 -12.67
N ASN A 137 15.83 10.38 -13.61
CA ASN A 137 16.18 11.78 -13.35
C ASN A 137 15.17 12.70 -14.05
N ASN A 138 13.95 12.74 -13.52
CA ASN A 138 12.85 13.53 -14.06
C ASN A 138 12.77 14.89 -13.35
N ALA A 139 12.40 15.95 -14.07
CA ALA A 139 12.02 17.21 -13.44
C ALA A 139 10.78 17.00 -12.55
N ALA A 140 10.65 17.79 -11.47
CA ALA A 140 9.51 17.70 -10.59
C ALA A 140 8.25 18.25 -11.26
N GLU A 141 7.20 17.44 -11.31
CA GLU A 141 5.89 17.76 -11.86
C GLU A 141 4.79 17.03 -11.07
N ALA A 142 3.92 17.80 -10.42
CA ALA A 142 2.78 17.26 -9.69
C ALA A 142 1.77 16.61 -10.65
N PRO A 143 1.08 15.53 -10.25
CA PRO A 143 0.11 14.87 -11.11
C PRO A 143 -1.07 15.79 -11.43
N GLY A 144 -1.41 15.92 -12.71
CA GLY A 144 -2.53 16.73 -13.19
C GLY A 144 -3.91 16.05 -13.07
N THR A 145 -3.96 14.77 -12.70
CA THR A 145 -5.19 14.00 -12.53
C THR A 145 -5.43 13.65 -11.06
N GLN A 146 -6.70 13.48 -10.70
CA GLN A 146 -7.13 13.13 -9.34
C GLN A 146 -7.51 11.64 -9.24
N PRO A 147 -7.40 11.01 -8.06
CA PRO A 147 -7.92 9.67 -7.82
C PRO A 147 -9.45 9.61 -7.91
N VAL A 148 -9.95 8.44 -8.28
CA VAL A 148 -11.39 8.11 -8.24
C VAL A 148 -11.63 7.13 -7.10
N CYS A 149 -12.58 7.45 -6.21
CA CYS A 149 -12.93 6.62 -5.06
C CYS A 149 -14.39 6.14 -5.15
N ALA A 150 -14.58 4.83 -5.13
CA ALA A 150 -15.89 4.17 -5.15
C ALA A 150 -16.13 3.37 -3.87
#